data_AF-A0A961SFZ7-F1
#
_entry.id   AF-A0A961SFZ7-F1
#
_cell.length_a   1.000
_cell.length_b   1.000
_cell.length_c   1.000
_cell.angle_alpha   90.00
_cell.angle_beta   90.00
_cell.angle_gamma   90.00
#
_symmetry.space_group_name_H-M   'P 1'
#
loop_
_entity.id
_entity.type
_entity.pdbx_description
1 polymer ?
#
loop_
_entity_poly.entity_id
_entity_poly.type
_entity_poly.pdbx_seq_one_letter_code
_entity_poly.pdbx_strand_id
1 'polypeptide(L)' 'RKTRWLTKAIATLNERERSIIKRRRLTEDVATLDELGNEMGISKERVRQIEVKALEKLRTALLEINPEFAGLAS' A
#
# COMPACT_ATOMS: atom_id res chain seq x y z
N ARG A 1 8.55 6.77 17.20
CA ARG A 1 9.00 7.51 15.99
C ARG A 1 8.61 6.81 14.68
N LYS A 2 8.82 5.48 14.54
CA LYS A 2 8.52 4.74 13.29
C LYS A 2 7.07 4.83 12.80
N THR A 3 6.12 4.82 13.71
CA THR A 3 4.69 4.82 13.37
C THR A 3 4.22 6.09 12.66
N ARG A 4 4.84 7.26 12.95
CA ARG A 4 4.32 8.57 12.50
C ARG A 4 4.51 8.81 11.00
N TRP A 5 5.63 8.37 10.42
CA TRP A 5 5.86 8.47 8.98
C TRP A 5 5.06 7.44 8.20
N LEU A 6 4.85 6.25 8.75
CA LEU A 6 3.98 5.24 8.14
C LEU A 6 2.54 5.73 8.08
N THR A 7 2.02 6.31 9.16
CA THR A 7 0.66 6.89 9.16
C THR A 7 0.53 8.02 8.13
N LYS A 8 1.53 8.89 8.00
CA LYS A 8 1.54 9.95 6.98
C LYS A 8 1.60 9.41 5.56
N ALA A 9 2.45 8.41 5.29
CA ALA A 9 2.54 7.78 3.97
C ALA A 9 1.24 7.04 3.62
N ILE A 10 0.63 6.33 4.55
CA ILE A 10 -0.67 5.67 4.33
C ILE A 10 -1.78 6.71 4.07
N ALA A 11 -1.68 7.91 4.62
CA ALA A 11 -2.65 8.98 4.37
C ALA A 11 -2.59 9.56 2.94
N THR A 12 -1.54 9.28 2.15
CA THR A 12 -1.47 9.69 0.73
C THR A 12 -2.21 8.71 -0.20
N LEU A 13 -2.58 7.54 0.31
CA LEU A 13 -3.36 6.55 -0.42
C LEU A 13 -4.84 6.89 -0.39
N ASN A 14 -5.52 6.67 -1.52
CA ASN A 14 -6.98 6.68 -1.52
C ASN A 14 -7.54 5.47 -0.76
N GLU A 15 -8.85 5.47 -0.49
CA GLU A 15 -9.51 4.44 0.31
C GLU A 15 -9.28 3.03 -0.26
N ARG A 16 -9.35 2.87 -1.59
CA ARG A 16 -9.15 1.60 -2.28
C ARG A 16 -7.71 1.10 -2.16
N GLU A 17 -6.75 1.98 -2.41
CA GLU A 17 -5.31 1.72 -2.25
C GLU A 17 -4.98 1.33 -0.80
N ARG A 18 -5.51 2.07 0.17
CA ARG A 18 -5.31 1.82 1.60
C ARG A 18 -5.90 0.48 2.03
N SER A 19 -7.09 0.14 1.56
CA SER A 19 -7.72 -1.15 1.86
C SER A 19 -6.88 -2.32 1.37
N ILE A 20 -6.44 -2.26 0.11
CA ILE A 20 -5.59 -3.30 -0.50
C ILE A 20 -4.26 -3.44 0.26
N ILE A 21 -3.56 -2.34 0.55
CA ILE A 21 -2.29 -2.41 1.31
C ILE A 21 -2.52 -2.96 2.72
N LYS A 22 -3.57 -2.51 3.41
CA LYS A 22 -3.85 -2.98 4.76
C LYS A 22 -4.09 -4.49 4.80
N ARG A 23 -4.88 -5.01 3.86
CA ARG A 23 -5.24 -6.43 3.77
C ARG A 23 -4.15 -7.32 3.17
N ARG A 24 -3.21 -6.76 2.41
CA ARG A 24 -2.12 -7.56 1.80
C ARG A 24 -0.79 -7.50 2.54
N ARG A 25 -0.57 -6.46 3.35
CA ARG A 25 0.75 -6.17 3.94
C ARG A 25 0.73 -5.86 5.44
N LEU A 26 -0.42 -5.48 6.00
CA LEU A 26 -0.52 -5.01 7.39
C LEU A 26 -1.42 -5.90 8.27
N THR A 27 -1.81 -7.07 7.77
CA THR A 27 -2.62 -8.07 8.47
C THR A 27 -1.91 -9.42 8.41
N GLU A 28 -2.17 -10.26 9.41
CA GLU A 28 -1.63 -11.64 9.45
C GLU A 28 -2.36 -12.54 8.45
N ASP A 29 -3.66 -12.32 8.25
CA ASP A 29 -4.47 -13.01 7.25
C ASP A 29 -4.41 -12.27 5.90
N VAL A 30 -3.41 -12.61 5.10
CA VAL A 30 -3.11 -11.92 3.83
C VAL A 30 -4.14 -12.29 2.77
N ALA A 31 -5.01 -11.33 2.43
CA ALA A 31 -6.02 -11.52 1.39
C ALA A 31 -5.38 -11.70 0.01
N THR A 32 -5.91 -12.64 -0.77
CA THR A 32 -5.51 -12.86 -2.16
C THR A 32 -6.02 -11.74 -3.05
N LEU A 33 -5.39 -11.58 -4.22
CA LEU A 33 -5.86 -10.61 -5.24
C LEU A 33 -7.26 -10.95 -5.74
N ASP A 34 -7.63 -12.23 -5.70
CA ASP A 34 -8.94 -12.72 -6.15
C ASP A 34 -10.04 -12.32 -5.17
N GLU A 35 -9.84 -12.58 -3.87
CA GLU A 35 -10.78 -12.17 -2.81
C GLU A 35 -11.01 -10.67 -2.78
N LEU A 36 -9.93 -9.88 -2.90
CA LEU A 36 -10.03 -8.41 -2.98
C LEU A 36 -10.74 -7.97 -4.26
N GLY A 37 -10.55 -8.69 -5.36
CA GLY A 37 -11.22 -8.41 -6.62
C GLY A 37 -12.73 -8.63 -6.50
N ASN A 38 -13.11 -9.76 -5.93
CA ASN A 38 -14.50 -10.13 -5.69
C ASN A 38 -15.19 -9.13 -4.73
N GLU A 39 -14.54 -8.75 -3.63
CA GLU A 39 -15.10 -7.80 -2.66
C GLU A 39 -15.25 -6.38 -3.24
N MET A 40 -14.30 -5.95 -4.06
CA MET A 40 -14.29 -4.60 -4.64
C MET A 40 -15.01 -4.51 -6.00
N GLY A 41 -15.54 -5.63 -6.52
CA GLY A 41 -16.20 -5.71 -7.81
C GLY A 41 -15.28 -5.40 -9.00
N ILE A 42 -13.99 -5.76 -8.90
CA ILE A 42 -12.98 -5.51 -9.94
C ILE A 42 -12.18 -6.77 -10.25
N SER A 43 -11.56 -6.82 -11.43
CA SER A 43 -10.72 -7.96 -11.79
C SER A 43 -9.47 -8.08 -10.92
N LYS A 44 -8.97 -9.31 -10.76
CA LYS A 44 -7.70 -9.62 -10.10
C LYS A 44 -6.53 -8.76 -10.59
N GLU A 45 -6.43 -8.56 -11.90
CA GLU A 45 -5.38 -7.71 -12.48
C GLU A 45 -5.58 -6.24 -12.12
N ARG A 46 -6.83 -5.77 -12.01
CA ARG A 46 -7.09 -4.41 -11.54
C ARG A 46 -6.66 -4.22 -10.09
N VAL A 47 -6.90 -5.19 -9.22
CA VAL A 47 -6.37 -5.17 -7.84
C VAL A 47 -4.85 -5.11 -7.85
N ARG A 48 -4.18 -5.93 -8.68
CA ARG A 48 -2.72 -5.91 -8.82
C ARG A 48 -2.18 -4.55 -9.23
N GLN A 49 -2.81 -3.91 -10.22
CA GLN A 49 -2.44 -2.56 -10.65
C GLN A 49 -2.59 -1.53 -9.53
N ILE A 50 -3.68 -1.61 -8.75
CA ILE A 50 -3.90 -0.70 -7.62
C ILE A 50 -2.87 -0.97 -6.52
N GLU A 51 -2.53 -2.25 -6.24
CA GLU A 51 -1.49 -2.61 -5.27
C GLU A 51 -0.14 -2.02 -5.65
N VAL A 52 0.30 -2.22 -6.91
CA VAL A 52 1.58 -1.68 -7.40
C VAL A 52 1.61 -0.16 -7.27
N LYS A 53 0.56 0.51 -7.74
CA LYS A 53 0.46 1.98 -7.67
C LYS A 53 0.44 2.50 -6.23
N ALA A 54 -0.22 1.79 -5.32
CA ALA A 54 -0.24 2.12 -3.90
C ALA A 54 1.15 1.96 -3.26
N LEU A 55 1.89 0.90 -3.62
CA LEU A 55 3.25 0.67 -3.14
C LEU A 55 4.22 1.74 -3.65
N GLU A 56 4.10 2.15 -4.92
CA GLU A 56 4.89 3.25 -5.48
C GLU A 56 4.63 4.56 -4.73
N LYS A 57 3.35 4.92 -4.53
CA LYS A 57 2.98 6.11 -3.74
C LYS A 57 3.51 6.06 -2.31
N LEU A 58 3.44 4.89 -1.66
CA LEU A 58 3.99 4.71 -0.32
C LEU A 58 5.49 4.93 -0.30
N ARG A 59 6.23 4.36 -1.26
CA ARG A 59 7.68 4.56 -1.37
C ARG A 59 8.01 6.04 -1.57
N THR A 60 7.36 6.71 -2.52
CA THR A 60 7.56 8.14 -2.75
C THR A 60 7.27 8.96 -1.50
N ALA A 61 6.13 8.74 -0.84
CA ALA A 61 5.77 9.46 0.37
C ALA A 61 6.77 9.21 1.51
N LEU A 62 7.27 7.98 1.66
CA LEU A 62 8.30 7.69 2.65
C LEU A 62 9.60 8.45 2.36
N LEU A 63 10.06 8.45 1.10
CA LEU A 63 11.25 9.20 0.68
C LEU A 63 11.11 10.71 0.91
N GLU A 64 9.93 11.27 0.65
CA GLU A 64 9.63 12.69 0.93
C GLU A 64 9.58 12.99 2.44
N ILE A 65 9.07 12.07 3.25
CA ILE A 65 8.99 12.24 4.71
C ILE A 65 10.36 12.09 5.38
N ASN A 66 11.19 11.16 4.90
CA ASN A 66 12.58 11.03 5.32
C ASN A 66 13.45 10.43 4.19
N PRO A 67 14.42 11.18 3.66
CA PRO A 67 15.34 10.71 2.63
C PRO A 67 16.15 9.47 3.04
N GLU A 68 16.32 9.20 4.34
CA GLU A 68 17.03 8.00 4.84
C GLU A 68 16.35 6.69 4.42
N PHE A 69 15.06 6.71 4.04
CA PHE A 69 14.38 5.53 3.48
C PHE A 69 14.92 5.11 2.11
N ALA A 70 15.68 5.96 1.42
CA ALA A 70 16.32 5.61 0.15
C ALA A 70 17.31 4.44 0.31
N GLY A 71 18.02 4.39 1.44
CA GLY A 71 18.98 3.33 1.74
C GLY A 71 18.36 1.97 2.11
N LEU A 72 17.03 1.91 2.31
CA LEU A 72 16.30 0.65 2.58
C LEU A 72 15.72 0.01 1.31
N ALA A 73 15.75 0.74 0.19
CA ALA A 73 15.21 0.29 -1.10
C ALA A 73 16.30 -0.17 -2.09
N SER A 74 17.57 -0.13 -1.68
CA SER A 74 18.73 -0.70 -2.39
C SER A 74 19.16 -2.00 -1.72
#